data_AF-A0A662PTW7-F1
#
_entry.id   AF-A0A662PTW7-F1
#
_cell.length_a   1.000
_cell.length_b   1.000
_cell.length_c   1.000
_cell.angle_alpha   90.00
_cell.angle_beta   90.00
_cell.angle_gamma   90.00
#
_symmetry.space_group_name_H-M   'P 1'
#
loop_
_entity.id
_entity.type
_entity.pdbx_description
1 polymer ?
#
loop_
_entity_poly.entity_id
_entity_poly.type
_entity_poly.pdbx_seq_one_letter_code
_entity_poly.pdbx_strand_id
1 'polypeptide(L)'
;MINVLEDAGAKRKILLCLAGAYVGKILGLLERDRLTPKEIASYTGLNEKVTRARLSELRRAGLVVRYGEGLYGFTKASIRELFGEEL
;
A
#
# COMPACT_ATOMS: atom_id res chain seq x y z
N MET A 1 18.52 9.28 5.26
CA MET A 1 17.16 8.99 4.75
C MET A 1 17.27 7.74 3.88
N ILE A 2 16.72 6.60 4.29
CA ILE A 2 16.78 5.38 3.47
C ILE A 2 15.70 5.49 2.40
N ASN A 3 16.07 5.67 1.13
CA ASN A 3 15.14 5.79 0.02
C ASN A 3 14.91 4.40 -0.64
N VAL A 4 14.15 3.53 0.04
CA VAL A 4 13.88 2.14 -0.41
C VAL A 4 13.05 2.09 -1.73
N LEU A 5 12.60 3.24 -2.24
CA LEU A 5 11.61 3.33 -3.30
C LEU A 5 12.18 3.68 -4.68
N GLU A 6 13.47 3.98 -4.84
CA GLU A 6 13.99 4.47 -6.12
C GLU A 6 13.87 3.43 -7.26
N ASP A 7 13.96 2.13 -6.95
CA ASP A 7 13.91 1.03 -7.93
C ASP A 7 12.66 0.11 -7.78
N ALA A 8 11.72 0.49 -6.90
CA ALA A 8 10.49 -0.29 -6.73
C ALA A 8 9.44 0.08 -7.78
N GLY A 9 8.94 -0.89 -8.56
CA GLY A 9 7.82 -0.67 -9.48
C GLY A 9 6.59 -0.09 -8.77
N ALA A 10 5.76 0.69 -9.47
CA ALA A 10 4.65 1.46 -8.87
C ALA A 10 3.72 0.64 -7.94
N LYS A 11 3.41 -0.61 -8.30
CA LYS A 11 2.62 -1.52 -7.45
C LYS A 11 3.32 -1.83 -6.12
N ARG A 12 4.64 -2.07 -6.14
CA ARG A 12 5.44 -2.36 -4.94
C ARG A 12 5.53 -1.14 -4.02
N LYS A 13 5.68 0.07 -4.58
CA LYS A 13 5.63 1.33 -3.78
C LYS A 13 4.31 1.45 -3.02
N ILE A 14 3.19 1.19 -3.70
CA ILE A 14 1.85 1.23 -3.08
C ILE A 14 1.71 0.19 -1.98
N LEU A 15 2.15 -1.05 -2.24
CA LEU A 15 2.08 -2.12 -1.24
C LEU A 15 2.93 -1.80 0.00
N LEU A 16 4.16 -1.31 -0.17
CA LEU A 16 5.02 -0.89 0.94
C LEU A 16 4.44 0.28 1.72
N CYS A 17 3.84 1.26 1.05
CA CYS A 17 3.15 2.38 1.70
C CYS A 17 1.99 1.89 2.58
N LEU A 18 1.15 1.00 2.07
CA LEU A 18 0.05 0.40 2.82
C LEU A 18 0.55 -0.51 3.95
N ALA A 19 1.63 -1.25 3.74
CA ALA A 19 2.29 -2.04 4.78
C ALA A 19 2.81 -1.16 5.92
N GLY A 20 3.43 -0.02 5.58
CA GLY A 20 3.88 0.97 6.55
C GLY A 20 2.72 1.55 7.37
N ALA A 21 1.59 1.86 6.73
CA ALA A 21 0.38 2.29 7.43
C ALA A 21 -0.16 1.21 8.39
N TYR A 22 -0.18 -0.04 7.94
CA TYR A 22 -0.60 -1.19 8.75
C TYR A 22 0.28 -1.40 9.98
N VAL A 23 1.60 -1.45 9.80
CA VAL A 23 2.56 -1.60 10.91
C VAL A 23 2.54 -0.38 11.82
N GLY A 24 2.49 0.82 11.25
CA GLY A 24 2.43 2.06 12.03
C GLY A 24 1.22 2.11 12.97
N LYS A 25 0.05 1.63 12.53
CA LYS A 25 -1.12 1.49 13.41
C LYS A 25 -0.91 0.45 14.51
N ILE A 26 -0.35 -0.71 14.18
CA ILE A 26 -0.07 -1.77 15.17
C ILE A 26 0.88 -1.26 16.25
N LEU A 27 1.88 -0.47 15.87
CA LEU A 27 2.85 0.13 16.79
C LEU A 27 2.31 1.36 17.54
N GLY A 28 1.07 1.78 17.30
CA GLY A 28 0.49 2.99 17.90
C GLY A 28 1.08 4.30 17.38
N LEU A 29 1.83 4.26 16.28
CA LEU A 29 2.45 5.44 15.65
C LEU A 29 1.50 6.17 14.69
N LEU A 30 0.47 5.49 14.20
CA LEU A 30 -0.55 6.03 13.31
C LEU A 30 -1.95 5.70 13.83
N GLU A 31 -2.88 6.64 13.71
CA GLU A 31 -4.28 6.43 14.13
C GLU A 31 -5.03 5.45 13.22
N ARG A 32 -4.56 5.27 11.97
CA ARG A 32 -5.22 4.46 10.95
C ARG A 32 -4.23 3.73 10.05
N ASP A 33 -4.68 2.58 9.57
CA ASP A 33 -3.98 1.63 8.67
C ASP A 33 -4.54 1.68 7.24
N ARG A 34 -5.41 2.65 6.97
CA ARG A 34 -6.12 2.78 5.71
C ARG A 34 -5.90 4.17 5.14
N LEU A 35 -5.62 4.22 3.85
CA LEU A 35 -5.24 5.44 3.14
C LEU A 35 -6.11 5.64 1.90
N THR A 36 -6.38 6.89 1.58
CA THR A 36 -7.00 7.30 0.32
C THR A 36 -5.99 7.22 -0.83
N PRO A 37 -6.44 7.14 -2.11
CA PRO A 37 -5.54 7.19 -3.25
C PRO A 37 -4.67 8.46 -3.31
N LYS A 38 -5.19 9.57 -2.78
CA LYS A 38 -4.47 10.85 -2.70
C LYS A 38 -3.31 10.78 -1.69
N GLU A 39 -3.56 10.25 -0.50
CA GLU A 39 -2.50 10.04 0.51
C GLU A 39 -1.43 9.08 -0.01
N ILE A 40 -1.83 7.96 -0.63
CA ILE A 40 -0.89 6.99 -1.22
C ILE A 40 -0.04 7.64 -2.32
N ALA A 41 -0.65 8.41 -3.22
CA ALA A 41 0.07 9.15 -4.25
C ALA A 41 1.10 10.11 -3.64
N SER A 42 0.70 10.86 -2.61
CA SER A 42 1.57 11.79 -1.90
C SER A 42 2.76 11.10 -1.23
N TYR A 43 2.55 9.95 -0.59
CA TYR A 43 3.62 9.23 0.13
C TYR A 43 4.55 8.44 -0.78
N THR A 44 4.08 8.03 -1.96
CA THR A 44 4.87 7.22 -2.91
C THR A 44 5.52 8.04 -4.02
N GLY A 45 5.17 9.33 -4.13
CA GLY A 45 5.59 10.20 -5.24
C GLY A 45 4.96 9.84 -6.59
N LEU A 46 3.95 8.97 -6.60
CA LEU A 46 3.25 8.56 -7.82
C LEU A 46 2.15 9.57 -8.18
N ASN A 47 1.82 9.67 -9.46
CA ASN A 47 0.65 10.41 -9.91
C ASN A 47 -0.65 9.74 -9.42
N GLU A 48 -1.63 10.51 -8.94
CA GLU A 48 -2.88 9.97 -8.39
C GLU A 48 -3.66 9.08 -9.39
N LYS A 49 -3.67 9.41 -10.69
CA LYS A 49 -4.31 8.56 -11.71
C LYS A 49 -3.60 7.21 -11.82
N VAL A 50 -2.27 7.21 -11.82
CA VAL A 50 -1.45 5.99 -11.83
C VAL A 50 -1.72 5.18 -10.56
N THR A 51 -1.73 5.83 -9.40
CA THR A 51 -2.06 5.19 -8.12
C THR A 51 -3.42 4.51 -8.15
N ARG A 52 -4.47 5.19 -8.66
CA ARG A 52 -5.82 4.61 -8.78
C ARG A 52 -5.87 3.41 -9.73
N ALA A 53 -5.17 3.49 -10.87
CA ALA A 53 -5.07 2.37 -11.81
C ALA A 53 -4.39 1.15 -11.16
N ARG A 54 -3.25 1.35 -10.50
CA ARG A 54 -2.53 0.28 -9.81
C ARG A 54 -3.27 -0.29 -8.60
N LEU A 55 -3.99 0.54 -7.84
CA LEU A 55 -4.88 0.07 -6.76
C LEU A 55 -6.01 -0.82 -7.29
N SER A 56 -6.56 -0.50 -8.46
CA SER A 56 -7.56 -1.36 -9.12
C SER A 56 -6.98 -2.72 -9.50
N GLU A 57 -5.77 -2.75 -10.05
CA GLU A 57 -5.04 -3.99 -10.37
C GLU A 57 -4.75 -4.82 -9.11
N LEU A 58 -4.16 -4.20 -8.09
CA LEU A 58 -3.83 -4.84 -6.81
C LEU A 58 -5.07 -5.37 -6.10
N ARG A 59 -6.20 -4.66 -6.18
CA ARG A 59 -7.48 -5.10 -5.60
C ARG A 59 -7.98 -6.35 -6.30
N ARG A 60 -7.93 -6.39 -7.64
CA ARG A 60 -8.34 -7.58 -8.42
C ARG A 60 -7.45 -8.78 -8.10
N ALA A 61 -6.17 -8.56 -7.83
CA ALA A 61 -5.23 -9.59 -7.39
C ALA A 61 -5.38 -10.00 -5.91
N GLY A 62 -6.31 -9.39 -5.14
CA GLY A 62 -6.49 -9.69 -3.71
C GLY A 62 -5.40 -9.14 -2.79
N LEU A 63 -4.48 -8.33 -3.33
CA LEU A 63 -3.32 -7.78 -2.62
C LEU A 63 -3.64 -6.49 -1.86
N VAL A 64 -4.79 -5.88 -2.08
CA VAL A 64 -5.29 -4.74 -1.27
C VAL A 64 -6.81 -4.84 -1.15
N VAL A 65 -7.35 -4.31 -0.06
CA VAL A 65 -8.81 -4.23 0.15
C VAL A 65 -9.24 -2.77 0.04
N ARG A 66 -10.33 -2.54 -0.71
CA ARG A 66 -11.04 -1.26 -0.72
C ARG A 66 -12.13 -1.31 0.34
N TYR A 67 -12.08 -0.36 1.27
CA TYR A 67 -13.08 -0.13 2.31
C TYR A 67 -14.06 0.97 1.87
N GLY A 68 -15.02 1.28 2.76
CA GLY A 68 -15.90 2.43 2.60
C GLY A 68 -15.13 3.74 2.33
N GLU A 69 -15.81 4.71 1.73
CA GLU A 69 -15.27 6.05 1.45
C GLU A 69 -14.05 6.08 0.50
N GLY A 70 -13.73 4.97 -0.16
CA GLY A 70 -12.61 4.90 -1.09
C GLY A 70 -11.25 4.72 -0.43
N LEU A 71 -11.23 4.32 0.84
CA LEU A 71 -10.02 3.94 1.57
C LEU A 71 -9.49 2.58 1.10
N TYR A 72 -8.17 2.43 1.12
CA TYR A 72 -7.48 1.18 0.82
C TYR A 72 -6.63 0.75 2.00
N GLY A 73 -6.61 -0.56 2.26
CA GLY A 73 -5.79 -1.14 3.30
C GLY A 73 -5.04 -2.38 2.82
N PHE A 74 -3.98 -2.68 3.57
CA PHE A 74 -3.11 -3.83 3.37
C PHE A 74 -3.78 -5.14 3.84
N THR A 75 -3.42 -6.29 3.26
CA THR A 75 -3.91 -7.60 3.71
C THR A 75 -2.76 -8.53 4.10
N LYS A 76 -3.06 -9.58 4.87
CA LYS A 76 -2.07 -10.61 5.18
C LYS A 76 -1.58 -11.34 3.93
N ALA A 77 -2.41 -11.45 2.89
CA ALA A 77 -2.01 -12.04 1.61
C ALA A 77 -0.96 -11.18 0.89
N SER A 78 -1.02 -9.86 1.05
CA SER A 78 -0.03 -8.91 0.53
C SER A 78 1.37 -9.15 1.08
N ILE A 79 1.50 -9.66 2.32
CA ILE A 79 2.78 -9.98 2.96
C ILE A 79 3.47 -11.11 2.21
N ARG A 80 2.73 -12.18 1.87
CA ARG A 80 3.29 -13.32 1.13
C ARG A 80 3.83 -12.89 -0.23
N GLU A 81 3.10 -12.06 -0.95
CA GLU A 81 3.54 -11.54 -2.26
C GLU A 81 4.75 -10.57 -2.14
N LEU A 82 4.80 -9.76 -1.08
CA LEU A 82 5.89 -8.79 -0.89
C LEU A 82 7.22 -9.43 -0.48
N PHE A 83 7.16 -10.53 0.28
CA PHE A 83 8.32 -11.15 0.91
C PHE A 83 8.66 -12.54 0.36
N GLY A 84 7.78 -13.14 -0.46
CA GLY A 84 8.13 -14.27 -1.31
C GLY A 84 8.54 -15.55 -0.62
N GLU A 85 8.00 -15.91 0.55
CA GLU A 85 8.24 -17.22 1.17
C GLU A 85 6.97 -17.81 1.83
N GLU A 86 6.78 -19.12 1.61
CA GLU A 86 5.93 -19.97 2.45
C GLU A 86 6.47 -19.91 3.89
N LEU A 87 5.72 -19.28 4.79
CA LEU A 87 5.93 -19.42 6.23
C LEU A 87 5.49 -20.81 6.69
#